data_AF-A0A3R6PJE7-F1
#
_entry.id   AF-A0A3R6PJE7-F1
#
_cell.length_a   1.000
_cell.length_b   1.000
_cell.length_c   1.000
_cell.angle_alpha   90.00
_cell.angle_beta   90.00
_cell.angle_gamma   90.00
#
_symmetry.space_group_name_H-M   'P 1'
#
loop_
_entity.id
_entity.type
_entity.pdbx_description
1 polymer ?
#
loop_
_entity_poly.entity_id
_entity_poly.type
_entity_poly.pdbx_seq_one_letter_code
_entity_poly.pdbx_strand_id
1 'polypeptide(L)'
;MIGEQLRTLRTANKMTQKELAGELSVAFQTISNWENNSIDPSVSMILRIAEYFNCSTDYLLKGDDSSAKYIDTTQLTEHQHAQLLGLAKEFSKLNKK
;
A
#
# COMPACT_ATOMS: atom_id res chain seq x y z
N MET A 1 1.24 4.65 7.84
CA MET A 1 1.88 3.30 7.75
C MET A 1 0.79 2.24 7.60
N ILE A 2 1.11 1.06 7.08
CA ILE A 2 0.11 0.01 6.77
C ILE A 2 -0.77 -0.38 7.98
N GLY A 3 -0.22 -0.40 9.19
CA GLY A 3 -0.99 -0.75 10.40
C GLY A 3 -2.18 0.17 10.66
N GLU A 4 -2.05 1.46 10.37
CA GLU A 4 -3.12 2.44 10.50
C GLU A 4 -4.22 2.24 9.46
N GLN A 5 -3.83 1.95 8.20
CA GLN A 5 -4.77 1.69 7.12
C GLN A 5 -5.53 0.37 7.36
N LEU A 6 -4.82 -0.67 7.80
CA LEU A 6 -5.42 -1.94 8.17
C LEU A 6 -6.44 -1.77 9.30
N ARG A 7 -6.09 -1.01 10.34
CA ARG A 7 -7.01 -0.70 11.45
C ARG A 7 -8.23 0.06 10.96
N THR A 8 -8.04 1.06 10.10
CA THR A 8 -9.13 1.86 9.52
C THR A 8 -10.09 1.00 8.71
N LEU A 9 -9.58 0.15 7.82
CA LEU A 9 -10.40 -0.77 7.03
C LEU A 9 -11.15 -1.76 7.92
N ARG A 10 -10.48 -2.31 8.94
CA ARG A 10 -11.10 -3.23 9.90
C ARG A 10 -12.23 -2.58 10.68
N THR A 11 -12.02 -1.39 11.23
CA THR A 11 -13.04 -0.70 12.05
C THR A 11 -14.19 -0.16 11.21
N ALA A 12 -13.94 0.28 9.96
CA ALA A 12 -14.98 0.66 9.02
C ALA A 12 -15.92 -0.53 8.70
N ASN A 13 -15.37 -1.75 8.67
CA ASN A 13 -16.13 -2.99 8.52
C ASN A 13 -16.69 -3.55 9.85
N LYS A 14 -16.56 -2.79 10.96
CA LYS A 14 -17.03 -3.16 12.31
C LYS A 14 -16.47 -4.48 12.84
N MET A 15 -15.27 -4.86 12.40
CA MET A 15 -14.63 -6.10 12.82
C MET A 15 -13.71 -5.87 14.02
N THR A 16 -13.62 -6.86 14.90
CA THR A 16 -12.56 -7.02 15.89
C THR A 16 -11.29 -7.56 15.25
N GLN A 17 -10.14 -7.38 15.90
CA GLN A 17 -8.88 -7.98 15.42
C GLN A 17 -8.95 -9.52 15.33
N LYS A 18 -9.76 -10.16 16.20
CA LYS A 18 -9.95 -11.61 16.21
C LYS A 18 -10.76 -12.08 14.99
N GLU A 19 -11.81 -11.35 14.62
CA GLU A 19 -12.59 -11.65 13.42
C GLU A 19 -11.73 -11.51 12.18
N LEU A 20 -10.98 -10.40 12.04
CA LEU A 20 -10.08 -10.21 10.90
C LEU A 20 -8.99 -11.29 10.83
N ALA A 21 -8.46 -11.71 11.98
CA ALA A 21 -7.50 -12.82 12.04
C ALA A 21 -8.11 -14.13 11.49
N GLY A 22 -9.37 -14.39 11.82
CA GLY A 22 -10.13 -15.53 11.29
C GLY A 22 -10.27 -15.48 9.77
N GLU A 23 -10.72 -14.35 9.24
CA GLU A 23 -10.91 -14.13 7.79
C GLU A 23 -9.59 -14.28 7.00
N LEU A 24 -8.50 -13.76 7.56
CA LEU A 24 -7.18 -13.87 6.94
C LEU A 24 -6.46 -15.18 7.26
N SER A 25 -7.05 -16.06 8.07
CA SER A 25 -6.47 -17.34 8.50
C SER A 25 -5.10 -17.17 9.18
N VAL A 26 -4.98 -16.16 10.04
CA VAL A 26 -3.77 -15.87 10.84
C VAL A 26 -4.08 -15.86 12.33
N ALA A 27 -3.03 -15.84 13.16
CA ALA A 27 -3.22 -15.67 14.60
C ALA A 27 -3.69 -14.25 14.94
N PHE A 28 -4.48 -14.11 16.00
CA PHE A 28 -4.88 -12.79 16.53
C PHE A 28 -3.68 -11.86 16.75
N GLN A 29 -2.60 -12.40 17.34
CA GLN A 29 -1.38 -11.65 17.62
C GLN A 29 -0.76 -11.06 16.35
N THR A 30 -0.93 -11.73 15.20
CA THR A 30 -0.44 -11.24 13.91
C THR A 30 -1.13 -9.94 13.51
N ILE A 31 -2.46 -9.86 13.62
CA ILE A 31 -3.21 -8.62 13.35
C ILE A 31 -2.80 -7.51 14.32
N SER A 32 -2.69 -7.84 15.61
CA SER A 32 -2.25 -6.88 16.64
C SER A 32 -0.86 -6.32 16.33
N ASN A 33 0.09 -7.18 15.94
CA ASN A 33 1.44 -6.78 15.57
C ASN A 33 1.46 -5.86 14.35
N TRP A 34 0.65 -6.16 13.32
CA TRP A 34 0.54 -5.31 12.12
C TRP A 34 -0.06 -3.94 12.45
N GLU A 35 -1.17 -3.90 13.17
CA GLU A 35 -1.84 -2.63 13.51
C GLU A 35 -1.03 -1.75 14.46
N ASN A 36 -0.17 -2.35 15.28
CA ASN A 36 0.74 -1.63 16.18
C ASN A 36 2.11 -1.36 15.54
N ASN A 37 2.29 -1.66 14.24
CA ASN A 37 3.55 -1.50 13.50
C ASN A 37 4.74 -2.21 14.18
N SER A 38 4.50 -3.29 14.92
CA SER A 38 5.54 -4.07 15.59
C SER A 38 6.25 -5.02 14.61
N ILE A 39 5.49 -5.55 13.66
CA ILE A 39 5.95 -6.39 12.55
C ILE A 39 5.15 -5.97 11.32
N ASP A 40 5.79 -5.90 10.16
CA ASP A 40 5.09 -5.65 8.91
C ASP A 40 4.53 -6.96 8.30
N PRO A 41 3.37 -6.92 7.64
CA PRO A 41 2.88 -8.04 6.86
C PRO A 41 3.83 -8.36 5.69
N SER A 42 3.94 -9.65 5.33
CA SER A 42 4.66 -10.04 4.13
C SER A 42 3.97 -9.48 2.87
N VAL A 43 4.71 -9.40 1.75
CA VAL A 43 4.15 -8.97 0.46
C VAL A 43 2.92 -9.80 0.06
N SER A 44 2.99 -11.13 0.24
CA SER A 44 1.86 -12.03 -0.02
C SER A 44 0.63 -11.69 0.83
N MET A 45 0.84 -11.25 2.06
CA MET A 45 -0.24 -10.89 2.96
C MET A 45 -0.82 -9.52 2.64
N ILE A 46 0.01 -8.57 2.22
CA ILE A 46 -0.45 -7.26 1.72
C ILE A 46 -1.40 -7.46 0.54
N LEU A 47 -1.07 -8.33 -0.41
CA LEU A 47 -1.95 -8.68 -1.53
C LEU A 47 -3.27 -9.27 -1.04
N ARG A 48 -3.23 -10.25 -0.12
CA ARG A 48 -4.43 -10.88 0.43
C ARG A 48 -5.33 -9.90 1.20
N ILE A 49 -4.74 -8.97 1.95
CA ILE A 49 -5.48 -7.91 2.65
C ILE A 49 -6.15 -6.97 1.64
N ALA A 50 -5.41 -6.57 0.60
CA ALA A 50 -5.92 -5.70 -0.45
C ALA A 50 -7.09 -6.36 -1.21
N GLU A 51 -6.98 -7.65 -1.52
CA GLU A 51 -8.07 -8.45 -2.10
C GLU A 51 -9.28 -8.55 -1.15
N TYR A 52 -9.05 -8.86 0.13
CA TYR A 52 -10.12 -9.00 1.12
C TYR A 52 -10.94 -7.71 1.30
N PHE A 53 -10.27 -6.56 1.38
CA PHE A 53 -10.92 -5.25 1.53
C PHE A 53 -11.26 -4.58 0.19
N ASN A 54 -11.01 -5.25 -0.93
CA ASN A 54 -11.23 -4.73 -2.29
C ASN A 54 -10.62 -3.33 -2.50
N CYS A 55 -9.35 -3.16 -2.12
CA CYS A 55 -8.59 -1.93 -2.28
C CYS A 55 -7.25 -2.20 -2.99
N SER A 56 -6.56 -1.13 -3.41
CA SER A 56 -5.22 -1.28 -3.98
C SER A 56 -4.16 -1.44 -2.89
N THR A 57 -3.07 -2.13 -3.21
CA THR A 57 -1.90 -2.20 -2.31
C THR A 57 -1.29 -0.83 -2.05
N ASP A 58 -1.36 0.08 -3.02
CA ASP A 58 -0.93 1.47 -2.86
C ASP A 58 -1.73 2.19 -1.78
N TYR A 59 -3.06 2.07 -1.80
CA TYR A 59 -3.92 2.62 -0.75
C TYR A 59 -3.57 2.01 0.61
N LEU A 60 -3.41 0.69 0.69
CA LEU A 60 -3.09 0.00 1.93
C LEU A 60 -1.72 0.42 2.52
N LEU A 61 -0.73 0.71 1.66
CA LEU A 61 0.63 1.06 2.08
C LEU A 61 0.82 2.55 2.35
N LYS A 62 0.21 3.41 1.52
CA LYS A 62 0.44 4.86 1.51
C LYS A 62 -0.73 5.65 2.09
N GLY A 63 -1.91 5.05 2.19
CA GLY A 63 -3.16 5.76 2.48
C GLY A 63 -3.59 6.66 1.33
N ASP A 64 -4.51 7.60 1.61
CA ASP A 64 -4.83 8.71 0.70
C ASP A 64 -3.73 9.77 0.72
N ASP A 65 -2.52 9.39 0.29
CA ASP A 65 -1.44 10.34 0.07
C ASP A 65 -1.74 11.19 -1.17
N SER A 66 -2.51 12.25 -0.94
CA SER A 66 -2.89 13.24 -1.95
C SER A 66 -1.70 14.08 -2.44
N SER A 67 -0.52 13.93 -1.82
CA SER A 67 0.71 14.62 -2.22
C SER A 67 1.45 13.88 -3.33
N ALA A 68 1.20 12.58 -3.50
CA ALA A 68 1.80 11.79 -4.56
C ALA A 68 1.36 12.33 -5.93
N LYS A 69 2.32 12.81 -6.71
CA LYS A 69 2.10 13.31 -8.07
C LYS A 69 2.29 12.16 -9.05
N TYR A 70 1.20 11.70 -9.62
CA TYR A 70 1.20 10.71 -10.69
C TYR A 70 1.11 11.41 -12.05
N ILE A 71 1.82 10.86 -13.03
CA ILE A 71 1.63 11.17 -14.44
C ILE A 71 0.90 9.98 -15.03
N ASP A 72 -0.28 10.21 -15.61
CA ASP A 72 -0.97 9.15 -16.35
C ASP A 72 -0.14 8.80 -17.60
N THR A 73 0.29 7.54 -17.67
CA THR A 73 1.10 7.00 -18.77
C THR A 73 0.39 5.85 -19.49
N THR A 74 -0.90 5.62 -19.20
CA THR A 74 -1.66 4.46 -19.70
C THR A 74 -1.77 4.40 -21.22
N GLN A 75 -1.64 5.54 -21.91
CA GLN A 75 -1.71 5.65 -23.37
C GLN A 75 -0.33 5.81 -24.03
N LEU A 76 0.75 5.66 -23.27
CA LEU A 76 2.11 5.77 -23.79
C LEU A 76 2.65 4.41 -24.23
N THR A 77 3.52 4.45 -25.22
CA THR A 77 4.36 3.29 -25.56
C THR A 77 5.43 3.06 -24.49
N GLU A 78 5.92 1.83 -24.38
CA GLU A 78 7.06 1.48 -23.50
C GLU A 78 8.28 2.37 -23.72
N HIS A 79 8.55 2.75 -24.98
CA HIS A 79 9.66 3.65 -25.30
C HIS A 79 9.46 5.05 -24.73
N GLN A 80 8.26 5.63 -24.88
CA GLN A 80 7.92 6.94 -24.33
C GLN A 80 7.94 6.91 -22.79
N HIS A 81 7.48 5.80 -22.19
CA HIS A 81 7.56 5.61 -20.74
C HIS A 81 9.03 5.61 -20.26
N ALA A 82 9.91 4.88 -20.95
CA ALA A 82 11.33 4.86 -20.61
C ALA A 82 11.99 6.25 -20.73
N GLN A 83 11.63 7.03 -21.76
CA GLN A 83 12.12 8.41 -21.93
C GLN A 83 11.69 9.32 -20.77
N LEU A 84 10.42 9.27 -20.35
CA LEU A 84 9.92 10.04 -19.21
C LEU A 84 10.65 9.68 -17.91
N LEU A 85 10.89 8.38 -17.67
CA LEU A 85 11.65 7.91 -16.50
C LEU A 85 13.11 8.39 -16.54
N GLY A 86 13.72 8.41 -17.72
CA GLY A 86 15.06 8.96 -17.92
C GLY A 86 15.13 10.44 -17.55
N LEU A 87 14.22 11.24 -18.10
CA LEU A 87 14.13 12.68 -17.84
C LEU A 87 13.91 13.00 -16.35
N ALA A 88 12.99 12.28 -15.69
CA ALA A 88 12.74 12.46 -14.26
C ALA A 88 13.99 12.18 -13.41
N LYS A 89 14.77 11.14 -13.76
CA LYS A 89 16.04 10.84 -13.10
C LYS A 89 17.10 11.93 -13.32
N GLU A 90 17.16 12.51 -14.51
CA GLU A 90 18.09 13.62 -14.81
C GLU A 90 17.75 14.87 -14.00
N PHE A 91 16.48 15.27 -13.94
CA PHE A 91 16.05 16.38 -13.08
C PHE A 91 16.37 16.12 -11.61
N SER A 92 16.15 14.90 -11.11
CA SER A 92 16.51 14.55 -9.73
C SER A 92 18.02 14.69 -9.46
N LYS A 93 18.87 14.34 -10.43
CA LYS A 93 20.33 14.53 -10.32
C LYS A 93 20.72 16.00 -10.33
N LEU A 94 20.10 16.79 -11.20
CA LEU A 94 20.36 18.24 -11.30
C LEU A 94 19.98 18.97 -10.02
N ASN A 95 18.84 18.63 -9.41
CA ASN A 95 18.36 19.26 -8.17
C ASN A 95 19.17 18.87 -6.92
N LYS A 96 20.04 17.86 -7.02
CA LYS A 96 20.94 17.42 -5.92
C LYS A 96 22.33 18.07 -6.01
N LYS A 97 22.62 18.83 -7.06
CA LYS A 97 23.80 19.70 -7.17
C LYS A 97 23.48 21.10 -6.66
#